data_AF-A0A9R1W4R5-F1
#
_entry.id   AF-A0A9R1W4R5-F1
#
_cell.length_a   1.000
_cell.length_b   1.000
_cell.length_c   1.000
_cell.angle_alpha   90.00
_cell.angle_beta   90.00
_cell.angle_gamma   90.00
#
_symmetry.space_group_name_H-M   'P 1'
#
loop_
_entity.id
_entity.type
_entity.pdbx_description
1 polymer ?
#
loop_
_entity_poly.entity_id
_entity_poly.type
_entity_poly.pdbx_seq_one_letter_code
_entity_poly.pdbx_strand_id
1 'polypeptide(L)'
;MQNIVKSPEEDADASSPFSRLPDEIILQIVNKLIDLKALCFCYLVSKRFSSIVLQVDAISFTSSMIDANIPDTNTISDVARSRPRPTEVSSFFGEAFLSAKGFLNKFKGVKSLYIELPSVGHRAIDNRCLFKWKVKFGKKSVSFIFLSPNSICDKDGFYLNGNGDEEEDVDLTSDLIKKKFAISIWCMEDVMAWYIMFLHLLDNLPMLEGVSITDSGRRGRFSLNGEKLSEVKQWWLHPPLEPRKELLGIPNMVSKCYIPVLNLPVSGYMMKGIFCALMESKNLDGEIDGLLNSEDGFDDKEEAAYIEAMKEVLEKHRGTEASSINS
;
A
#
# COMPACT_ATOMS: atom_id res chain seq x y z
N MET A 1 -54.34 45.77 -29.94
CA MET A 1 -53.71 45.57 -28.62
C MET A 1 -53.51 44.08 -28.41
N GLN A 2 -52.31 43.58 -28.67
CA GLN A 2 -51.86 42.26 -28.22
C GLN A 2 -50.56 42.51 -27.46
N ASN A 3 -50.62 42.32 -26.15
CA ASN A 3 -49.49 42.48 -25.26
C ASN A 3 -48.52 41.31 -25.50
N ILE A 4 -47.35 41.64 -26.03
CA ILE A 4 -46.19 40.76 -26.01
C ILE A 4 -45.72 40.71 -24.56
N VAL A 5 -46.03 39.61 -23.87
CA VAL A 5 -45.41 39.29 -22.59
C VAL A 5 -43.97 38.89 -22.91
N LYS A 6 -43.04 39.83 -22.72
CA LYS A 6 -41.62 39.51 -22.56
C LYS A 6 -41.50 38.63 -21.32
N SER A 7 -41.11 37.37 -21.51
CA SER A 7 -40.58 36.55 -20.43
C SER A 7 -39.27 37.19 -19.94
N PRO A 8 -39.04 37.32 -18.62
CA PRO A 8 -37.73 37.65 -18.11
C PRO A 8 -36.86 36.39 -18.23
N GLU A 9 -36.19 36.26 -19.36
CA GLU A 9 -34.93 35.53 -19.44
C GLU A 9 -33.83 36.48 -18.96
N GLU A 10 -33.64 36.56 -17.65
CA GLU A 10 -32.43 37.10 -16.99
C GLU A 10 -32.64 36.90 -15.47
N ASP A 11 -31.59 36.49 -14.75
CA ASP A 11 -31.51 36.35 -13.27
C ASP A 11 -31.72 34.97 -12.62
N ALA A 12 -31.49 33.86 -13.31
CA ALA A 12 -31.33 32.54 -12.65
C ALA A 12 -29.86 32.09 -12.47
N ASP A 13 -28.88 32.88 -12.91
CA ASP A 13 -27.46 32.45 -12.93
C ASP A 13 -26.61 33.02 -11.76
N ALA A 14 -27.23 33.73 -10.81
CA ALA A 14 -26.53 34.43 -9.72
C ALA A 14 -26.68 33.80 -8.32
N SER A 15 -27.27 32.60 -8.19
CA SER A 15 -27.78 32.11 -6.89
C SER A 15 -26.83 31.23 -6.06
N SER A 16 -25.65 30.86 -6.55
CA SER A 16 -24.71 30.08 -5.73
C SER A 16 -23.80 31.01 -4.93
N PRO A 17 -23.67 30.86 -3.59
CA PRO A 17 -22.68 31.60 -2.82
C PRO A 17 -21.25 31.46 -3.36
N PHE A 18 -20.93 30.34 -4.03
CA PHE A 18 -19.65 30.10 -4.67
C PHE A 18 -19.38 31.01 -5.88
N SER A 19 -20.41 31.55 -6.54
CA SER A 19 -20.21 32.47 -7.67
C SER A 19 -19.47 33.74 -7.24
N ARG A 20 -19.61 34.14 -5.98
CA ARG A 20 -19.02 35.36 -5.40
C ARG A 20 -17.64 35.17 -4.80
N LEU A 21 -17.24 33.93 -4.51
CA LEU A 21 -15.92 33.63 -3.95
C LEU A 21 -14.85 33.78 -5.04
N PRO A 22 -13.63 34.24 -4.75
CA PRO A 22 -12.49 34.14 -5.67
C PRO A 22 -12.07 32.68 -5.94
N ASP A 23 -11.48 32.41 -7.10
CA ASP A 23 -11.01 31.06 -7.47
C ASP A 23 -10.03 30.48 -6.44
N GLU A 24 -9.15 31.31 -5.88
CA GLU A 24 -8.19 30.92 -4.84
C GLU A 24 -8.87 30.36 -3.59
N ILE A 25 -9.98 30.96 -3.16
CA ILE A 25 -10.72 30.49 -1.98
C ILE A 25 -11.40 29.15 -2.29
N ILE A 26 -11.94 29.00 -3.50
CA ILE A 26 -12.53 27.73 -3.94
C ILE A 26 -11.45 26.65 -4.02
N LEU A 27 -10.27 26.98 -4.55
CA LEU A 27 -9.14 26.05 -4.60
C LEU A 27 -8.73 25.61 -3.19
N GLN A 28 -8.66 26.52 -2.23
CA GLN A 28 -8.37 26.18 -0.83
C GLN A 28 -9.40 25.23 -0.23
N ILE A 29 -10.69 25.41 -0.56
CA ILE A 29 -11.77 24.50 -0.13
C ILE A 29 -11.59 23.13 -0.80
N VAL A 30 -11.37 23.10 -2.13
CA VAL A 30 -11.21 21.88 -2.91
C VAL A 30 -9.94 21.12 -2.51
N ASN A 31 -8.85 21.79 -2.13
CA ASN A 31 -7.63 21.18 -1.61
C ASN A 31 -7.84 20.45 -0.26
N LYS A 32 -8.94 20.71 0.46
CA LYS A 32 -9.33 19.90 1.62
C LYS A 32 -10.03 18.61 1.22
N LEU A 33 -10.54 18.52 0.00
CA LEU A 33 -11.19 17.35 -0.58
C LEU A 33 -10.16 16.55 -1.37
N ILE A 34 -9.31 15.80 -0.69
CA ILE A 34 -8.31 14.97 -1.40
C ILE A 34 -8.94 13.74 -2.06
N ASP A 35 -10.14 13.31 -1.67
CA ASP A 35 -10.80 12.13 -2.24
C ASP A 35 -11.15 12.31 -3.73
N LEU A 36 -10.62 11.42 -4.59
CA LEU A 36 -10.77 11.47 -6.04
C LEU A 36 -12.24 11.41 -6.48
N LYS A 37 -13.09 10.67 -5.75
CA LYS A 37 -14.51 10.58 -6.06
C LYS A 37 -15.22 11.89 -5.73
N ALA A 38 -14.92 12.51 -4.60
CA ALA A 38 -15.40 13.86 -4.28
C ALA A 38 -14.91 14.91 -5.29
N LEU A 39 -13.65 14.85 -5.71
CA LEU A 39 -13.09 15.71 -6.75
C LEU A 39 -13.78 15.50 -8.11
N CYS A 40 -14.13 14.26 -8.45
CA CYS A 40 -14.91 13.96 -9.65
C CYS A 40 -16.28 14.64 -9.62
N PHE A 41 -16.98 14.59 -8.49
CA PHE A 41 -18.26 15.32 -8.35
C PHE A 41 -18.05 16.83 -8.48
N CYS A 42 -17.02 17.40 -7.84
CA CYS A 42 -16.70 18.82 -7.98
C CYS A 42 -16.41 19.21 -9.43
N TYR A 43 -15.64 18.37 -10.14
CA TYR A 43 -15.28 18.59 -11.55
C TYR A 43 -16.51 18.70 -12.47
N LEU A 44 -17.59 17.98 -12.14
CA LEU A 44 -18.83 17.95 -12.92
C LEU A 44 -19.79 19.12 -12.63
N VAL A 45 -19.53 19.95 -11.61
CA VAL A 45 -20.46 21.03 -11.19
C VAL A 45 -20.57 22.13 -12.24
N SER A 46 -19.43 22.65 -12.72
CA SER A 46 -19.40 23.74 -13.71
C SER A 46 -18.03 23.84 -14.38
N LYS A 47 -17.93 24.59 -15.49
CA LYS A 47 -16.64 24.88 -16.14
C LYS A 47 -15.62 25.49 -15.17
N ARG A 48 -16.07 26.38 -14.28
CA ARG A 48 -15.23 27.02 -13.28
C ARG A 48 -14.67 26.00 -12.29
N PHE A 49 -15.51 25.17 -11.70
CA PHE A 49 -15.06 24.10 -10.80
C PHE A 49 -14.17 23.08 -11.52
N SER A 50 -14.50 22.73 -12.77
CA SER A 50 -13.69 21.80 -13.56
C SER A 50 -12.24 22.27 -13.72
N SER A 51 -12.01 23.58 -13.87
CA SER A 51 -10.67 24.16 -14.00
C SER A 51 -9.94 24.29 -12.66
N ILE A 52 -10.66 24.54 -11.57
CA ILE A 52 -10.09 24.68 -10.22
C ILE A 52 -9.70 23.32 -9.65
N VAL A 53 -10.56 22.31 -9.81
CA VAL A 53 -10.32 20.94 -9.34
C VAL A 53 -9.03 20.36 -9.91
N LEU A 54 -8.70 20.65 -11.17
CA LEU A 54 -7.47 20.12 -11.79
C LEU A 54 -6.16 20.73 -11.25
N GLN A 55 -6.25 21.74 -10.38
CA GLN A 55 -5.11 22.41 -9.74
C GLN A 55 -4.79 21.86 -8.34
N VAL A 56 -5.51 20.86 -7.85
CA VAL A 56 -5.20 20.25 -6.55
C VAL A 56 -3.82 19.60 -6.53
N ASP A 57 -3.18 19.66 -5.37
CA ASP A 57 -1.83 19.12 -5.15
C ASP A 57 -1.83 17.73 -4.50
N ALA A 58 -2.92 17.31 -3.87
CA ALA A 58 -3.04 16.01 -3.22
C ALA A 58 -4.32 15.28 -3.61
N ILE A 59 -4.20 13.97 -3.85
CA ILE A 59 -5.32 13.09 -4.19
C ILE A 59 -5.23 11.80 -3.38
N SER A 60 -6.37 11.34 -2.88
CA SER A 60 -6.57 10.01 -2.31
C SER A 60 -7.65 9.25 -3.06
N PHE A 61 -7.53 7.94 -3.22
CA PHE A 61 -8.67 7.12 -3.64
C PHE A 61 -8.57 5.69 -3.15
N THR A 62 -9.75 5.08 -2.96
CA THR A 62 -9.85 3.64 -2.72
C THR A 62 -10.01 2.93 -4.05
N SER A 63 -9.08 2.04 -4.40
CA SER A 63 -9.16 1.25 -5.63
C SER A 63 -9.65 -0.15 -5.32
N SER A 64 -10.84 -0.54 -5.79
CA SER A 64 -11.28 -1.93 -5.71
C SER A 64 -10.53 -2.77 -6.74
N MET A 65 -9.59 -3.62 -6.32
CA MET A 65 -9.06 -4.65 -7.22
C MET A 65 -10.18 -5.62 -7.59
N ILE A 66 -10.31 -5.94 -8.88
CA ILE A 66 -11.24 -6.97 -9.35
C ILE A 66 -10.69 -8.35 -8.98
N ASP A 67 -11.55 -9.16 -8.38
CA ASP A 67 -11.36 -10.59 -8.22
C ASP A 67 -11.36 -11.23 -9.61
N ALA A 68 -10.18 -11.55 -10.15
CA ALA A 68 -10.06 -12.16 -11.48
C ALA A 68 -10.64 -13.60 -11.55
N ASN A 69 -11.31 -14.12 -10.51
CA ASN A 69 -11.97 -15.43 -10.55
C ASN A 69 -13.27 -15.47 -9.74
N ILE A 70 -14.36 -14.97 -10.32
CA ILE A 70 -15.69 -15.54 -10.06
C ILE A 70 -16.11 -16.32 -11.31
N PRO A 71 -15.75 -17.61 -11.45
CA PRO A 71 -16.65 -18.53 -12.10
C PRO A 71 -17.79 -18.78 -11.11
N ASP A 72 -18.99 -18.32 -11.45
CA ASP A 72 -20.19 -18.82 -10.81
C ASP A 72 -20.20 -20.36 -10.89
N THR A 73 -20.67 -20.98 -9.82
CA THR A 73 -20.96 -22.41 -9.64
C THR A 73 -19.86 -23.33 -9.08
N ASN A 74 -20.03 -23.66 -7.79
CA ASN A 74 -19.89 -24.97 -7.15
C ASN A 74 -18.98 -26.00 -7.84
N THR A 75 -17.70 -26.05 -7.46
CA THR A 75 -16.97 -27.33 -7.45
C THR A 75 -15.83 -27.27 -6.44
N ILE A 76 -15.86 -28.23 -5.50
CA ILE A 76 -14.79 -28.50 -4.54
C ILE A 76 -13.69 -29.24 -5.30
N SER A 77 -12.52 -28.63 -5.47
CA SER A 77 -11.27 -29.36 -5.67
C SER A 77 -10.03 -28.53 -5.32
N ASP A 78 -9.04 -29.28 -4.84
CA ASP A 78 -7.85 -28.93 -4.09
C ASP A 78 -6.78 -28.09 -4.79
N VAL A 79 -6.01 -27.41 -3.93
CA VAL A 79 -4.55 -27.13 -3.97
C VAL A 79 -3.93 -26.61 -5.28
N ALA A 80 -3.21 -25.49 -5.12
CA ALA A 80 -2.27 -24.88 -6.07
C ALA A 80 -2.91 -24.22 -7.31
N ARG A 81 -3.75 -23.21 -7.09
CA ARG A 81 -3.98 -22.21 -8.14
C ARG A 81 -2.82 -21.23 -8.13
N SER A 82 -1.74 -21.55 -8.84
CA SER A 82 -0.74 -20.55 -9.24
C SER A 82 -1.49 -19.42 -9.93
N ARG A 83 -1.52 -18.23 -9.32
CA ARG A 83 -2.02 -17.03 -10.00
C ARG A 83 -1.18 -16.90 -11.28
N PRO A 84 -1.78 -16.95 -12.48
CA PRO A 84 -1.00 -16.68 -13.68
C PRO A 84 -0.40 -15.29 -13.53
N ARG A 85 0.93 -15.14 -13.68
CA ARG A 85 1.58 -13.81 -13.72
C ARG A 85 0.87 -13.00 -14.80
N PRO A 86 0.06 -12.01 -14.43
CA PRO A 86 -0.76 -11.35 -15.42
C PRO A 86 0.12 -10.48 -16.33
N THR A 87 -0.14 -10.53 -17.64
CA THR A 87 0.63 -9.81 -18.65
C THR A 87 0.06 -8.41 -18.92
N GLU A 88 -1.16 -8.11 -18.44
CA GLU A 88 -1.91 -6.88 -18.74
C GLU A 88 -2.43 -6.19 -17.47
N VAL A 89 -2.31 -4.86 -17.40
CA VAL A 89 -2.73 -4.00 -16.26
C VAL A 89 -4.21 -4.17 -15.90
N SER A 90 -5.05 -4.39 -16.92
CA SER A 90 -6.49 -4.66 -16.81
C SER A 90 -6.77 -5.90 -15.95
N SER A 91 -5.93 -6.93 -16.06
CA SER A 91 -6.09 -8.19 -15.32
C SER A 91 -5.66 -8.11 -13.85
N PHE A 92 -4.91 -7.08 -13.45
CA PHE A 92 -4.49 -6.89 -12.06
C PHE A 92 -5.41 -5.97 -11.25
N PHE A 93 -5.83 -4.84 -11.84
CA PHE A 93 -6.39 -3.73 -11.04
C PHE A 93 -7.85 -3.40 -11.34
N GLY A 94 -8.42 -4.02 -12.38
CA GLY A 94 -9.83 -3.93 -12.72
C GLY A 94 -10.34 -2.55 -13.17
N GLU A 95 -11.62 -2.48 -13.52
CA GLU A 95 -12.28 -1.30 -14.12
C GLU A 95 -12.26 -0.06 -13.23
N ALA A 96 -12.35 -0.24 -11.90
CA ALA A 96 -12.32 0.88 -10.96
C ALA A 96 -10.97 1.59 -10.98
N PHE A 97 -9.86 0.84 -11.02
CA PHE A 97 -8.53 1.42 -11.18
C PHE A 97 -8.37 2.12 -12.53
N LEU A 98 -8.81 1.50 -13.63
CA LEU A 98 -8.71 2.10 -14.96
C LEU A 98 -9.51 3.41 -15.05
N SER A 99 -10.68 3.45 -14.43
CA SER A 99 -11.50 4.67 -14.32
C SER A 99 -10.80 5.74 -13.50
N ALA A 100 -10.25 5.38 -12.34
CA ALA A 100 -9.48 6.29 -11.50
C ALA A 100 -8.26 6.84 -12.25
N LYS A 101 -7.48 5.97 -12.90
CA LYS A 101 -6.36 6.35 -13.77
C LYS A 101 -6.80 7.32 -14.86
N GLY A 102 -7.89 7.01 -15.57
CA GLY A 102 -8.42 7.88 -16.62
C GLY A 102 -8.76 9.29 -16.14
N PHE A 103 -9.33 9.41 -14.93
CA PHE A 103 -9.62 10.71 -14.33
C PHE A 103 -8.35 11.41 -13.81
N LEU A 104 -7.47 10.68 -13.12
CA LEU A 104 -6.16 11.16 -12.64
C LEU A 104 -5.31 11.77 -13.76
N ASN A 105 -5.40 11.25 -14.98
CA ASN A 105 -4.63 11.75 -16.12
C ASN A 105 -4.92 13.22 -16.48
N LYS A 106 -6.06 13.77 -16.04
CA LYS A 106 -6.42 15.17 -16.24
C LYS A 106 -5.66 16.11 -15.31
N PHE A 107 -5.15 15.61 -14.19
CA PHE A 107 -4.44 16.40 -13.20
C PHE A 107 -2.95 16.47 -13.56
N LYS A 108 -2.37 17.68 -13.52
CA LYS A 108 -0.95 17.90 -13.81
C LYS A 108 -0.15 18.41 -12.61
N GLY A 109 -0.82 19.04 -11.65
CA GLY A 109 -0.23 19.64 -10.45
C GLY A 109 -0.12 18.73 -9.23
N VAL A 110 -0.52 17.46 -9.33
CA VAL A 110 -0.56 16.55 -8.16
C VAL A 110 0.86 16.22 -7.71
N LYS A 111 1.12 16.52 -6.43
CA LYS A 111 2.35 16.27 -5.70
C LYS A 111 2.24 15.08 -4.76
N SER A 112 1.07 14.81 -4.18
CA SER A 112 0.88 13.72 -3.22
C SER A 112 -0.25 12.80 -3.65
N LEU A 113 0.03 11.49 -3.71
CA LEU A 113 -0.95 10.48 -4.05
C LEU A 113 -1.09 9.45 -2.93
N TYR A 114 -2.32 9.23 -2.48
CA TYR A 114 -2.66 8.24 -1.47
C TYR A 114 -3.61 7.20 -2.07
N ILE A 115 -3.27 5.93 -1.98
CA ILE A 115 -4.12 4.86 -2.50
C ILE A 115 -4.42 3.90 -1.37
N GLU A 116 -5.70 3.70 -1.10
CA GLU A 116 -6.14 2.63 -0.23
C GLU A 116 -6.62 1.48 -1.11
N LEU A 117 -6.02 0.31 -0.94
CA LEU A 117 -6.47 -0.90 -1.59
C LEU A 117 -7.32 -1.67 -0.57
N PRO A 118 -8.42 -2.33 -0.98
CA PRO A 118 -9.07 -3.27 -0.09
C PRO A 118 -8.00 -4.27 0.34
N SER A 119 -7.99 -4.64 1.62
CA SER A 119 -7.28 -5.83 2.04
C SER A 119 -7.75 -6.93 1.12
N VAL A 120 -6.88 -7.36 0.19
CA VAL A 120 -7.23 -8.40 -0.76
C VAL A 120 -7.72 -9.55 0.09
N GLY A 121 -8.95 -9.99 -0.20
CA GLY A 121 -9.49 -11.17 0.41
C GLY A 121 -8.59 -12.32 -0.01
N HIS A 122 -7.52 -12.57 0.75
CA HIS A 122 -7.00 -13.90 0.91
C HIS A 122 -8.15 -14.67 1.54
N ARG A 123 -9.10 -15.11 0.71
CA ARG A 123 -10.21 -15.96 1.12
C ARG A 123 -9.52 -17.18 1.74
N ALA A 124 -9.60 -17.29 3.08
CA ALA A 124 -8.90 -18.23 3.97
C ALA A 124 -7.66 -17.74 4.76
N ILE A 125 -7.31 -16.44 4.77
CA ILE A 125 -6.64 -15.92 5.98
C ILE A 125 -7.70 -15.91 7.06
N ASP A 126 -7.63 -16.95 7.87
CA ASP A 126 -8.18 -16.92 9.20
C ASP A 126 -7.83 -15.58 9.84
N ASN A 127 -8.86 -14.77 10.14
CA ASN A 127 -8.74 -13.43 10.70
C ASN A 127 -7.96 -13.39 12.04
N ARG A 128 -7.51 -14.56 12.51
CA ARG A 128 -6.70 -14.82 13.68
C ARG A 128 -5.19 -14.59 13.51
N CYS A 129 -4.64 -14.54 12.29
CA CYS A 129 -3.20 -14.28 12.14
C CYS A 129 -2.88 -12.79 12.30
N LEU A 130 -2.23 -12.43 13.41
CA LEU A 130 -1.63 -11.11 13.61
C LEU A 130 -0.37 -10.98 12.74
N PHE A 131 -0.32 -9.98 11.86
CA PHE A 131 0.89 -9.69 11.11
C PHE A 131 0.97 -8.26 10.61
N LYS A 132 2.20 -7.77 10.47
CA LYS A 132 2.53 -6.56 9.72
C LYS A 132 3.72 -6.80 8.82
N TRP A 133 3.82 -5.98 7.79
CA TRP A 133 4.95 -6.00 6.88
C TRP A 133 5.42 -4.60 6.53
N LYS A 134 6.71 -4.48 6.21
CA LYS A 134 7.32 -3.27 5.67
C LYS A 134 8.11 -3.59 4.42
N VAL A 135 8.13 -2.62 3.52
CA VAL A 135 8.91 -2.69 2.27
C VAL A 135 9.80 -1.47 2.14
N LYS A 136 11.02 -1.69 1.66
CA LYS A 136 11.95 -0.66 1.20
C LYS A 136 12.28 -0.92 -0.26
N PHE A 137 12.12 0.11 -1.07
CA PHE A 137 12.64 0.13 -2.42
C PHE A 137 14.00 0.83 -2.41
N GLY A 138 15.01 0.13 -2.88
CA GLY A 138 16.31 0.68 -3.26
C GLY A 138 16.41 0.83 -4.78
N LYS A 139 17.54 1.34 -5.26
CA LYS A 139 17.80 1.64 -6.69
C LYS A 139 17.42 0.51 -7.66
N LYS A 140 17.69 -0.74 -7.28
CA LYS A 140 17.38 -1.95 -8.06
C LYS A 140 16.97 -3.12 -7.17
N SER A 141 16.53 -2.82 -5.95
CA SER A 141 16.18 -3.84 -4.98
C SER A 141 14.87 -3.52 -4.28
N VAL A 142 14.14 -4.57 -3.93
CA VAL A 142 12.99 -4.47 -3.03
C VAL A 142 13.29 -5.35 -1.84
N SER A 143 13.46 -4.75 -0.67
CA SER A 143 13.61 -5.47 0.60
C SER A 143 12.28 -5.45 1.33
N PHE A 144 11.82 -6.62 1.74
CA PHE A 144 10.52 -6.84 2.37
C PHE A 144 10.70 -7.61 3.66
N ILE A 145 10.16 -7.09 4.76
CA ILE A 145 10.12 -7.77 6.05
C ILE A 145 8.67 -8.03 6.44
N PHE A 146 8.39 -9.27 6.82
CA PHE A 146 7.10 -9.72 7.32
C PHE A 146 7.27 -10.25 8.74
N LEU A 147 6.40 -9.82 9.65
CA LEU A 147 6.43 -10.21 11.06
C LEU A 147 5.03 -10.62 11.50
N SER A 148 4.91 -11.85 12.03
CA SER A 148 3.65 -12.41 12.50
C SER A 148 3.80 -13.10 13.85
N PRO A 149 3.45 -12.45 14.96
CA PRO A 149 3.39 -13.08 16.28
C PRO A 149 2.17 -14.03 16.41
N ASN A 150 2.20 -14.94 17.38
CA ASN A 150 1.00 -15.66 17.84
C ASN A 150 0.19 -14.78 18.79
N SER A 151 0.86 -13.97 19.61
CA SER A 151 0.21 -13.01 20.51
C SER A 151 1.08 -11.79 20.81
N ILE A 152 0.42 -10.69 21.16
CA ILE A 152 1.02 -9.42 21.58
C ILE A 152 0.40 -9.03 22.92
N CYS A 153 1.23 -8.80 23.93
CA CYS A 153 0.83 -8.42 25.29
C CYS A 153 1.44 -7.08 25.66
N ASP A 154 0.68 -6.17 26.26
CA ASP A 154 1.24 -4.98 26.92
C ASP A 154 1.84 -5.34 28.30
N LYS A 155 2.60 -4.43 28.93
CA LYS A 155 3.18 -4.56 30.28
C LYS A 155 2.14 -4.95 31.34
N ASP A 156 0.89 -4.52 31.14
CA ASP A 156 -0.24 -4.77 32.04
C ASP A 156 -0.95 -6.11 31.77
N GLY A 157 -0.45 -6.92 30.82
CA GLY A 157 -0.98 -8.26 30.54
C GLY A 157 -2.23 -8.31 29.66
N PHE A 158 -2.65 -7.19 29.07
CA PHE A 158 -3.75 -7.16 28.10
C PHE A 158 -3.30 -7.73 26.75
N TYR A 159 -4.08 -8.69 26.24
CA TYR A 159 -3.87 -9.31 24.93
C TYR A 159 -4.55 -8.49 23.84
N LEU A 160 -3.76 -8.01 22.87
CA LEU A 160 -4.32 -7.54 21.61
C LEU A 160 -4.61 -8.77 20.74
N ASN A 161 -5.88 -9.20 20.80
CA ASN A 161 -6.51 -10.14 19.88
C ASN A 161 -5.79 -11.50 19.69
N GLY A 162 -5.96 -12.38 20.66
CA GLY A 162 -5.79 -13.82 20.50
C GLY A 162 -6.65 -14.47 21.58
N ASN A 163 -7.68 -15.24 21.19
CA ASN A 163 -8.44 -16.03 22.15
C ASN A 163 -7.44 -16.85 22.96
N GLY A 164 -7.36 -16.57 24.25
CA GLY A 164 -6.66 -17.43 25.19
C GLY A 164 -7.50 -18.68 25.35
N ASP A 165 -7.07 -19.77 24.75
CA ASP A 165 -7.39 -21.16 25.08
C ASP A 165 -6.17 -21.95 24.57
N GLU A 166 -5.24 -22.28 25.46
CA GLU A 166 -5.03 -23.62 26.04
C GLU A 166 -4.44 -24.64 25.04
N GLU A 167 -3.21 -25.07 25.37
CA GLU A 167 -2.44 -26.19 24.81
C GLU A 167 -2.28 -26.23 23.27
N GLU A 168 -1.23 -25.56 22.77
CA GLU A 168 -0.79 -25.72 21.38
C GLU A 168 -0.16 -27.11 21.16
N ASP A 169 -0.91 -27.99 20.49
CA ASP A 169 -0.42 -29.24 19.92
C ASP A 169 0.77 -28.97 18.97
N VAL A 170 1.79 -29.83 18.98
CA VAL A 170 3.04 -29.62 18.21
C VAL A 170 2.77 -29.61 16.70
N ASP A 171 1.76 -30.36 16.25
CA ASP A 171 1.35 -30.42 14.84
C ASP A 171 0.68 -29.11 14.38
N LEU A 172 -0.13 -28.48 15.26
CA LEU A 172 -0.75 -27.17 15.01
C LEU A 172 0.30 -26.06 14.84
N THR A 173 1.41 -26.15 15.57
CA THR A 173 2.50 -25.16 15.50
C THR A 173 3.22 -25.19 14.15
N SER A 174 3.50 -26.39 13.62
CA SER A 174 4.15 -26.57 12.31
C SER A 174 3.29 -26.04 11.16
N ASP A 175 1.99 -26.35 11.19
CA ASP A 175 1.06 -25.90 10.17
C ASP A 175 0.79 -24.39 10.24
N LEU A 176 0.77 -23.81 11.44
CA LEU A 176 0.69 -22.36 11.61
C LEU A 176 1.91 -21.65 11.00
N ILE A 177 3.13 -22.18 11.19
CA ILE A 177 4.34 -21.62 10.57
C ILE A 177 4.27 -21.69 9.05
N LYS A 178 3.85 -22.83 8.46
CA LYS A 178 3.67 -22.96 7.00
C LYS A 178 2.66 -21.95 6.47
N LYS A 179 1.55 -21.75 7.20
CA LYS A 179 0.52 -20.76 6.86
C LYS A 179 1.07 -19.33 6.91
N LYS A 180 1.79 -18.95 7.97
CA LYS A 180 2.44 -17.63 8.07
C LYS A 180 3.46 -17.40 6.97
N PHE A 181 4.22 -18.43 6.59
CA PHE A 181 5.11 -18.38 5.44
C PHE A 181 4.35 -18.13 4.13
N ALA A 182 3.27 -18.86 3.85
CA ALA A 182 2.45 -18.64 2.65
C ALA A 182 1.87 -17.21 2.59
N ILE A 183 1.37 -16.71 3.73
CA ILE A 183 0.87 -15.33 3.84
C ILE A 183 1.98 -14.33 3.51
N SER A 184 3.20 -14.55 4.03
CA SER A 184 4.32 -13.65 3.75
C SER A 184 4.65 -13.55 2.26
N ILE A 185 4.57 -14.67 1.52
CA ILE A 185 4.81 -14.70 0.07
C ILE A 185 3.72 -13.92 -0.66
N TRP A 186 2.45 -14.11 -0.30
CA TRP A 186 1.36 -13.35 -0.91
C TRP A 186 1.44 -11.85 -0.63
N CYS A 187 1.81 -11.44 0.59
CA CYS A 187 2.02 -10.02 0.89
C CYS A 187 3.14 -9.42 0.02
N MET A 188 4.21 -10.18 -0.24
CA MET A 188 5.26 -9.75 -1.16
C MET A 188 4.73 -9.63 -2.60
N GLU A 189 3.95 -10.60 -3.09
CA GLU A 189 3.31 -10.52 -4.41
C GLU A 189 2.39 -9.30 -4.54
N ASP A 190 1.61 -8.99 -3.50
CA ASP A 190 0.74 -7.82 -3.47
C ASP A 190 1.55 -6.53 -3.54
N VAL A 191 2.61 -6.40 -2.74
CA VAL A 191 3.54 -5.24 -2.80
C VAL A 191 4.13 -5.04 -4.20
N MET A 192 4.49 -6.13 -4.88
CA MET A 192 5.02 -6.09 -6.24
C MET A 192 3.95 -5.67 -7.25
N ALA A 193 2.72 -6.14 -7.09
CA ALA A 193 1.58 -5.66 -7.87
C ALA A 193 1.33 -4.16 -7.63
N TRP A 194 1.40 -3.68 -6.38
CA TRP A 194 1.24 -2.26 -6.06
C TRP A 194 2.32 -1.40 -6.71
N TYR A 195 3.55 -1.90 -6.77
CA TYR A 195 4.63 -1.22 -7.48
C TYR A 195 4.35 -1.13 -8.98
N ILE A 196 3.93 -2.22 -9.63
CA ILE A 196 3.52 -2.21 -11.05
C ILE A 196 2.38 -1.21 -11.28
N MET A 197 1.35 -1.23 -10.42
CA MET A 197 0.23 -0.31 -10.46
C MET A 197 0.70 1.15 -10.45
N PHE A 198 1.60 1.46 -9.51
CA PHE A 198 2.17 2.78 -9.35
C PHE A 198 2.97 3.22 -10.59
N LEU A 199 3.79 2.34 -11.18
CA LEU A 199 4.51 2.64 -12.41
C LEU A 199 3.55 3.05 -13.55
N HIS A 200 2.37 2.43 -13.64
CA HIS A 200 1.34 2.81 -14.61
C HIS A 200 0.66 4.16 -14.33
N LEU A 201 0.73 4.68 -13.11
CA LEU A 201 0.22 6.01 -12.75
C LEU A 201 1.28 7.10 -13.02
N LEU A 202 2.56 6.76 -12.89
CA LEU A 202 3.67 7.71 -13.10
C LEU A 202 3.65 8.38 -14.47
N ASP A 203 3.22 7.68 -15.52
CA ASP A 203 3.13 8.20 -16.89
C ASP A 203 2.34 9.52 -16.98
N ASN A 204 1.43 9.78 -16.04
CA ASN A 204 0.46 10.86 -16.13
C ASN A 204 0.58 11.92 -15.01
N LEU A 205 1.48 11.71 -14.05
CA LEU A 205 1.65 12.55 -12.85
C LEU A 205 3.07 13.14 -12.77
N PRO A 206 3.41 14.13 -13.63
CA PRO A 206 4.77 14.65 -13.74
C PRO A 206 5.26 15.32 -12.44
N MET A 207 4.38 16.05 -11.75
CA MET A 207 4.70 16.81 -10.54
C MET A 207 4.67 16.00 -9.24
N LEU A 208 4.49 14.67 -9.32
CA LEU A 208 4.38 13.83 -8.13
C LEU A 208 5.65 13.86 -7.27
N GLU A 209 5.55 14.27 -6.02
CA GLU A 209 6.64 14.36 -5.03
C GLU A 209 6.58 13.21 -4.01
N GLY A 210 5.40 12.60 -3.81
CA GLY A 210 5.22 11.45 -2.93
C GLY A 210 4.01 10.58 -3.27
N VAL A 211 4.13 9.28 -3.01
CA VAL A 211 3.04 8.29 -3.09
C VAL A 211 3.03 7.42 -1.84
N SER A 212 1.83 7.10 -1.35
CA SER A 212 1.64 6.08 -0.32
C SER A 212 0.47 5.16 -0.69
N ILE A 213 0.70 3.85 -0.61
CA ILE A 213 -0.29 2.81 -0.85
C ILE A 213 -0.38 1.94 0.40
N THR A 214 -1.59 1.70 0.88
CA THR A 214 -1.83 0.85 2.06
C THR A 214 -3.05 -0.03 1.82
N ASP A 215 -3.12 -1.16 2.51
CA ASP A 215 -4.33 -1.96 2.55
C ASP A 215 -5.32 -1.41 3.59
N SER A 216 -6.60 -1.71 3.42
CA SER A 216 -7.66 -1.28 4.34
C SER A 216 -7.51 -1.83 5.78
N GLY A 217 -6.75 -2.91 5.96
CA GLY A 217 -6.40 -3.48 7.26
C GLY A 217 -5.16 -2.83 7.89
N ARG A 218 -4.53 -1.87 7.20
CA ARG A 218 -3.30 -1.16 7.63
C ARG A 218 -2.18 -2.10 8.07
N ARG A 219 -2.06 -3.27 7.43
CA ARG A 219 -1.05 -4.29 7.78
C ARG A 219 0.32 -3.96 7.22
N GLY A 220 0.37 -3.14 6.18
CA GLY A 220 1.61 -2.55 5.72
C GLY A 220 1.38 -1.31 4.85
N ARG A 221 2.50 -0.69 4.50
CA ARG A 221 2.52 0.53 3.70
C ARG A 221 3.67 0.48 2.70
N PHE A 222 3.32 0.76 1.46
CA PHE A 222 4.24 1.15 0.40
C PHE A 222 4.32 2.68 0.39
N SER A 223 5.51 3.25 0.50
CA SER A 223 5.73 4.70 0.43
C SER A 223 6.96 5.00 -0.43
N LEU A 224 6.86 5.96 -1.35
CA LEU A 224 7.99 6.51 -2.11
C LEU A 224 7.89 8.03 -2.13
N ASN A 225 8.97 8.72 -1.80
CA ASN A 225 9.06 10.18 -1.83
C ASN A 225 10.50 10.63 -2.12
N GLY A 226 10.67 11.93 -2.40
CA GLY A 226 11.98 12.57 -2.51
C GLY A 226 12.91 11.93 -3.56
N GLU A 227 14.14 11.64 -3.14
CA GLU A 227 15.18 11.07 -4.02
C GLU A 227 14.77 9.70 -4.58
N LYS A 228 14.22 8.81 -3.75
CA LYS A 228 13.80 7.46 -4.17
C LYS A 228 12.74 7.51 -5.27
N LEU A 229 11.76 8.42 -5.15
CA LEU A 229 10.75 8.61 -6.18
C LEU A 229 11.37 9.15 -7.49
N SER A 230 12.31 10.08 -7.36
CA SER A 230 13.03 10.67 -8.50
C SER A 230 13.84 9.63 -9.26
N GLU A 231 14.51 8.71 -8.56
CA GLU A 231 15.22 7.58 -9.14
C GLU A 231 14.29 6.67 -9.94
N VAL A 232 13.15 6.27 -9.35
CA VAL A 232 12.16 5.43 -10.05
C VAL A 232 11.61 6.12 -11.29
N LYS A 233 11.31 7.43 -11.22
CA LYS A 233 10.86 8.22 -12.38
C LYS A 233 11.91 8.23 -13.49
N GLN A 234 13.17 8.50 -13.15
CA GLN A 234 14.27 8.55 -14.13
C GLN A 234 14.42 7.20 -14.84
N TRP A 235 14.43 6.11 -14.07
CA TRP A 235 14.58 4.77 -14.63
C TRP A 235 13.35 4.31 -15.43
N TRP A 236 12.14 4.69 -15.03
CA TRP A 236 10.90 4.35 -15.76
C TRP A 236 10.79 5.10 -17.09
N LEU A 237 11.15 6.39 -17.11
CA LEU A 237 11.11 7.25 -18.30
C LEU A 237 12.26 6.96 -19.27
N HIS A 238 13.43 6.57 -18.74
CA HIS A 238 14.63 6.24 -19.51
C HIS A 238 15.14 4.84 -19.12
N PRO A 239 14.43 3.77 -19.51
CA PRO A 239 14.87 2.43 -19.17
C PRO A 239 16.23 2.15 -19.83
N PRO A 240 17.18 1.51 -19.12
CA PRO A 240 18.35 0.91 -19.74
C PRO A 240 17.93 -0.03 -20.88
N LEU A 241 18.85 -0.39 -21.77
CA LEU A 241 18.64 -1.34 -22.88
C LEU A 241 18.12 -2.74 -22.46
N GLU A 242 18.01 -3.01 -21.16
CA GLU A 242 17.48 -4.24 -20.59
C GLU A 242 15.95 -4.34 -20.75
N PRO A 243 15.42 -5.55 -21.04
CA PRO A 243 14.00 -5.74 -21.27
C PRO A 243 13.18 -5.45 -20.01
N ARG A 244 12.12 -4.62 -20.16
CA ARG A 244 11.13 -4.30 -19.10
C ARG A 244 10.44 -5.51 -18.46
N LYS A 245 10.68 -6.74 -18.93
CA LYS A 245 10.11 -8.00 -18.43
C LYS A 245 10.91 -8.62 -17.27
N GLU A 246 12.16 -8.23 -17.07
CA GLU A 246 13.02 -8.66 -15.92
C GLU A 246 12.95 -7.69 -14.73
N LEU A 247 12.06 -6.71 -14.81
CA LEU A 247 11.98 -5.55 -13.93
C LEU A 247 11.83 -5.87 -12.44
N LEU A 248 11.26 -7.04 -12.17
CA LEU A 248 10.83 -7.49 -10.87
C LEU A 248 11.27 -8.94 -10.77
N GLY A 249 12.56 -9.13 -10.49
CA GLY A 249 13.14 -10.45 -10.23
C GLY A 249 12.27 -11.24 -9.25
N ILE A 250 12.41 -12.58 -9.28
CA ILE A 250 11.71 -13.41 -8.31
C ILE A 250 12.23 -13.02 -6.92
N PRO A 251 11.34 -12.64 -5.98
CA PRO A 251 11.77 -12.35 -4.62
C PRO A 251 12.48 -13.57 -4.05
N ASN A 252 13.72 -13.39 -3.61
CA ASN A 252 14.48 -14.41 -2.93
C ASN A 252 14.22 -14.32 -1.44
N MET A 253 14.00 -15.45 -0.79
CA MET A 253 13.99 -15.52 0.66
C MET A 253 15.43 -15.32 1.16
N VAL A 254 15.70 -14.21 1.83
CA VAL A 254 17.00 -13.94 2.44
C VAL A 254 17.11 -14.68 3.76
N SER A 255 16.07 -14.57 4.59
CA SER A 255 16.03 -15.30 5.85
C SER A 255 14.60 -15.55 6.30
N LYS A 256 14.41 -16.64 7.03
CA LYS A 256 13.20 -16.91 7.80
C LYS A 256 13.60 -17.38 9.19
N CYS A 257 12.95 -16.88 10.22
CA CYS A 257 13.22 -17.30 11.59
C CYS A 257 11.95 -17.37 12.43
N TYR A 258 12.05 -18.12 13.52
CA TYR A 258 11.03 -18.19 14.56
C TYR A 258 11.65 -17.73 15.88
N ILE A 259 11.00 -16.78 16.55
CA ILE A 259 11.44 -16.22 17.81
C ILE A 259 10.36 -16.52 18.86
N PRO A 260 10.65 -17.38 19.85
CA PRO A 260 9.66 -17.79 20.84
C PRO A 260 9.08 -16.62 21.64
N VAL A 261 9.93 -15.69 22.07
CA VAL A 261 9.54 -14.49 22.83
C VAL A 261 10.46 -13.34 22.47
N LEU A 262 9.90 -12.15 22.29
CA LEU A 262 10.64 -10.90 22.13
C LEU A 262 10.05 -9.82 23.04
N ASN A 263 10.89 -9.27 23.92
CA ASN A 263 10.53 -8.14 24.76
C ASN A 263 10.88 -6.84 24.03
N LEU A 264 9.94 -5.90 24.04
CA LEU A 264 10.02 -4.63 23.32
C LEU A 264 10.05 -3.49 24.36
N PRO A 265 11.22 -3.17 24.94
CA PRO A 265 11.32 -2.22 26.05
C PRO A 265 10.85 -0.80 25.71
N VAL A 266 11.01 -0.34 24.46
CA VAL A 266 10.68 1.02 24.02
C VAL A 266 9.17 1.22 23.95
N SER A 267 8.48 0.32 23.26
CA SER A 267 7.01 0.32 23.12
C SER A 267 6.31 -0.24 24.36
N GLY A 268 7.02 -1.08 25.13
CA GLY A 268 6.52 -1.75 26.32
C GLY A 268 5.86 -3.11 26.08
N TYR A 269 5.75 -3.55 24.84
CA TYR A 269 5.07 -4.80 24.52
C TYR A 269 5.96 -6.04 24.68
N MET A 270 5.33 -7.21 24.72
CA MET A 270 5.95 -8.51 24.55
C MET A 270 5.24 -9.25 23.42
N MET A 271 6.01 -9.78 22.47
CA MET A 271 5.51 -10.63 21.39
C MET A 271 5.92 -12.07 21.63
N LYS A 272 5.00 -13.02 21.42
CA LYS A 272 5.26 -14.46 21.54
C LYS A 272 5.01 -15.18 20.22
N GLY A 273 5.80 -16.20 19.94
CA GLY A 273 5.68 -17.04 18.75
C GLY A 273 5.79 -16.27 17.43
N ILE A 274 6.88 -15.53 17.27
CA ILE A 274 7.07 -14.61 16.15
C ILE A 274 7.66 -15.37 14.98
N PHE A 275 6.90 -15.47 13.89
CA PHE A 275 7.43 -15.82 12.59
C PHE A 275 7.92 -14.55 11.89
N CYS A 276 9.15 -14.57 11.39
CA CYS A 276 9.69 -13.50 10.56
C CYS A 276 10.18 -14.05 9.22
N ALA A 277 9.88 -13.33 8.14
CA ALA A 277 10.44 -13.58 6.82
C ALA A 277 11.03 -12.28 6.26
N LEU A 278 12.28 -12.35 5.82
CA LEU A 278 13.00 -11.30 5.11
C LEU A 278 13.19 -11.76 3.67
N MET A 279 12.67 -10.99 2.73
CA MET A 279 12.75 -11.27 1.29
C MET A 279 13.40 -10.10 0.56
N GLU A 280 14.16 -10.42 -0.47
CA GLU A 280 14.77 -9.43 -1.35
C GLU A 280 14.61 -9.83 -2.80
N SER A 281 14.08 -8.91 -3.61
CA SER A 281 14.21 -8.98 -5.06
C SER A 281 15.46 -8.18 -5.44
N LYS A 282 16.51 -8.85 -5.92
CA LYS A 282 17.72 -8.19 -6.46
C LYS A 282 17.64 -8.12 -7.99
N ASN A 283 18.07 -6.99 -8.55
CA ASN A 283 18.78 -6.91 -9.83
C ASN A 283 20.21 -6.35 -9.61
N LEU A 284 20.91 -6.83 -8.57
CA LEU A 284 22.22 -6.42 -8.00
C LEU A 284 22.16 -5.49 -6.79
N ASP A 285 23.20 -5.61 -5.97
CA ASP A 285 23.34 -5.31 -4.54
C ASP A 285 22.71 -4.02 -4.02
N GLY A 286 21.98 -4.15 -2.92
CA GLY A 286 21.45 -3.04 -2.13
C GLY A 286 21.50 -3.37 -0.64
N GLU A 287 21.87 -2.38 0.16
CA GLU A 287 22.14 -2.50 1.59
C GLU A 287 20.84 -2.37 2.43
N ILE A 288 20.72 -3.24 3.45
CA ILE A 288 19.56 -3.35 4.36
C ILE A 288 19.39 -2.09 5.24
N ASP A 289 20.38 -1.19 5.28
CA ASP A 289 20.64 -0.16 6.30
C ASP A 289 19.64 1.03 6.38
N GLY A 290 18.39 0.85 5.98
CA GLY A 290 17.38 1.92 6.06
C GLY A 290 15.94 1.47 5.90
N LEU A 291 15.64 0.19 6.15
CA LEU A 291 14.28 -0.37 6.04
C LEU A 291 13.30 0.24 7.06
N LEU A 292 13.83 0.77 8.17
CA LEU A 292 13.03 1.22 9.32
C LEU A 292 13.16 2.74 9.59
N ASN A 293 13.84 3.47 8.70
CA ASN A 293 14.02 4.92 8.78
C ASN A 293 12.84 5.69 8.15
N SER A 294 11.61 5.20 8.34
CA SER A 294 10.42 5.95 7.95
C SER A 294 10.01 6.85 9.12
N GLU A 295 10.16 8.17 8.96
CA GLU A 295 9.47 9.19 9.77
C GLU A 295 7.97 9.27 9.43
N ASP A 296 7.35 8.13 9.08
CA ASP A 296 5.91 8.05 8.86
C ASP A 296 5.28 7.90 10.25
N GLY A 297 5.03 9.05 10.89
CA GLY A 297 4.30 9.16 12.14
C GLY A 297 2.89 8.59 12.00
N PHE A 298 2.71 7.35 12.45
CA PHE A 298 1.42 6.79 12.81
C PHE A 298 1.42 6.55 14.32
N ASP A 299 0.55 7.26 15.01
CA ASP A 299 0.47 7.44 16.47
C ASP A 299 -0.11 6.23 17.21
N ASP A 300 -0.09 5.04 16.60
CA ASP A 300 -0.62 3.82 17.21
C ASP A 300 0.52 3.05 17.91
N LYS A 301 0.33 2.80 19.21
CA LYS A 301 1.26 2.04 20.05
C LYS A 301 1.57 0.66 19.47
N GLU A 302 0.61 0.05 18.78
CA GLU A 302 0.80 -1.26 18.14
C GLU A 302 1.80 -1.17 16.97
N GLU A 303 1.70 -0.13 16.13
CA GLU A 303 2.66 0.10 15.03
C GLU A 303 4.07 0.28 15.58
N ALA A 304 4.22 1.09 16.64
CA ALA A 304 5.51 1.29 17.30
C ALA A 304 6.13 -0.03 17.80
N ALA A 305 5.31 -0.94 18.36
CA ALA A 305 5.76 -2.27 18.78
C ALA A 305 6.25 -3.13 17.60
N TYR A 306 5.53 -3.15 16.48
CA TYR A 306 5.99 -3.85 15.28
C TYR A 306 7.27 -3.25 14.71
N ILE A 307 7.44 -1.92 14.74
CA ILE A 307 8.67 -1.27 14.26
C ILE A 307 9.85 -1.65 15.13
N GLU A 308 9.70 -1.59 16.45
CA GLU A 308 10.73 -2.02 17.40
C GLU A 308 11.09 -3.48 17.18
N ALA A 309 10.09 -4.36 17.05
CA ALA A 309 10.30 -5.79 16.80
C ALA A 309 11.08 -6.02 15.50
N MET A 310 10.72 -5.33 14.41
CA MET A 310 11.46 -5.44 13.14
C MET A 310 12.91 -4.96 13.28
N LYS A 311 13.20 -3.90 14.07
CA LYS A 311 14.58 -3.43 14.33
C LYS A 311 15.40 -4.50 15.03
N GLU A 312 14.88 -5.02 16.14
CA GLU A 312 15.51 -6.08 16.93
C GLU A 312 15.81 -7.34 16.11
N VAL A 313 14.88 -7.74 15.24
CA VAL A 313 15.06 -8.92 14.39
C VAL A 313 16.15 -8.69 13.34
N LEU A 314 16.20 -7.50 12.71
CA LEU A 314 17.22 -7.18 11.72
C LEU A 314 18.62 -7.06 12.35
N GLU A 315 18.74 -6.48 13.54
CA GLU A 315 20.03 -6.38 14.24
C GLU A 315 20.61 -7.76 14.57
N LYS A 316 19.77 -8.70 15.03
CA LYS A 316 20.19 -10.09 15.29
C LYS A 316 20.63 -10.83 14.03
N HIS A 317 20.00 -10.58 12.89
CA HIS A 317 20.43 -11.14 11.60
C HIS A 317 21.83 -10.62 11.21
N ARG A 318 22.06 -9.31 11.30
CA ARG A 318 23.37 -8.69 10.97
C ARG A 318 24.49 -9.20 11.87
N GLY A 319 24.23 -9.39 13.17
CA GLY A 319 25.21 -9.95 14.10
C GLY A 319 25.62 -11.39 13.78
N THR A 320 24.71 -12.18 13.20
CA THR A 320 24.98 -13.57 12.81
C THR A 320 25.84 -13.64 11.56
N GLU A 321 25.56 -12.82 10.54
CA GLU A 321 26.37 -12.75 9.30
C GLU A 321 27.80 -12.24 9.55
N ALA A 322 27.98 -11.26 10.45
CA ALA A 322 29.30 -10.75 10.82
C ALA A 322 30.16 -11.79 11.58
N SER A 323 29.53 -12.73 12.28
CA SER A 323 30.23 -13.81 12.97
C SER A 323 30.72 -14.93 12.04
N SER A 324 30.04 -15.15 10.90
CA SER A 324 30.40 -16.15 9.88
C SER A 324 31.50 -15.71 8.90
N ILE A 325 31.89 -14.43 8.89
CA ILE A 325 32.96 -13.91 8.03
C ILE A 325 34.33 -13.93 8.75
N ASN A 326 34.34 -14.10 10.08
CA ASN A 326 35.54 -14.10 10.92
C ASN A 326 35.94 -15.49 11.43
N SER A 327 35.41 -16.56 10.85
CA SER A 327 35.74 -17.96 11.16
C SER A 327 36.34 -18.69 9.97
#